data_AF-M0ZSS4-F1
#
_entry.id   AF-M0ZSS4-F1
#
_cell.length_a   1.000
_cell.length_b   1.000
_cell.length_c   1.000
_cell.angle_alpha   90.00
_cell.angle_beta   90.00
_cell.angle_gamma   90.00
#
_symmetry.space_group_name_H-M   'P 1'
#
loop_
_entity.id
_entity.type
_entity.pdbx_description
1 polymer ?
#
loop_
_entity_poly.entity_id
_entity_poly.type
_entity_poly.pdbx_seq_one_letter_code
_entity_poly.pdbx_strand_id
1 'polypeptide(L)'
;MECPLESNHGDKTLSYEELQRLDDIELANVVVFGNRSFRPLQHQACQACLQKRDCFVLMPTGGGKSLCYQLSAIVQPGVMIVVSPLLSLIQDQIITLNLKFGIPATFLNSQQTQSQTAAVLRELRHGFTCVSSYPLIYSSKL
;
A
#
# COMPACT_ATOMS: atom_id res chain seq x y z
N MET A 1 15.20 -12.43 44.06
CA MET A 1 13.92 -12.71 43.37
C MET A 1 14.11 -12.28 41.93
N GLU A 2 14.86 -13.08 41.17
CA GLU A 2 15.09 -12.84 39.75
C GLU A 2 13.89 -13.42 38.99
N CYS A 3 13.30 -12.62 38.11
CA CYS A 3 12.23 -13.04 37.23
C CYS A 3 12.86 -13.66 35.98
N PRO A 4 12.67 -14.96 35.69
CA PRO A 4 13.21 -15.54 34.48
C PRO A 4 12.32 -15.17 33.31
N LEU A 5 12.84 -14.37 32.37
CA LEU A 5 12.23 -14.15 31.07
C LEU A 5 12.62 -15.32 30.15
N GLU A 6 11.93 -16.45 30.28
CA GLU A 6 11.79 -17.35 29.15
C GLU A 6 10.80 -16.73 28.16
N SER A 7 11.27 -16.39 26.96
CA SER A 7 10.38 -16.22 25.81
C SER A 7 10.99 -16.94 24.61
N ASN A 8 10.56 -18.18 24.41
CA ASN A 8 10.79 -18.92 23.19
C ASN A 8 9.45 -19.03 22.46
N HIS A 9 9.27 -18.27 21.37
CA HIS A 9 8.51 -18.64 20.15
C HIS A 9 8.55 -17.49 19.11
N GLY A 10 9.49 -17.57 18.16
CA GLY A 10 9.19 -17.32 16.74
C GLY A 10 9.12 -15.89 16.16
N ASP A 11 9.64 -14.85 16.79
CA ASP A 11 9.72 -13.50 16.18
C ASP A 11 11.18 -13.07 15.97
N LYS A 12 11.80 -13.55 14.88
CA LYS A 12 13.12 -13.07 14.46
C LYS A 12 12.95 -11.74 13.75
N THR A 13 13.24 -10.64 14.43
CA THR A 13 13.51 -9.36 13.78
C THR A 13 14.67 -9.54 12.80
N LEU A 14 14.48 -9.14 11.54
CA LEU A 14 15.53 -9.19 10.54
C LEU A 14 16.66 -8.23 10.94
N SER A 15 17.90 -8.69 10.80
CA SER A 15 19.08 -7.86 10.99
C SER A 15 19.19 -6.81 9.88
N TYR A 16 19.94 -5.74 10.13
CA TYR A 16 20.20 -4.70 9.15
C TYR A 16 20.88 -5.25 7.88
N GLU A 17 21.80 -6.21 8.03
CA GLU A 17 22.46 -6.88 6.91
C GLU A 17 21.51 -7.71 6.05
N GLU A 18 20.49 -8.32 6.66
CA GLU A 18 19.44 -9.04 5.92
C GLU A 18 18.54 -8.05 5.16
N LEU A 19 18.16 -6.94 5.79
CA LEU A 19 17.34 -5.90 5.16
C LEU A 19 18.05 -5.28 3.94
N GLN A 20 19.36 -5.08 3.98
CA GLN A 20 20.14 -4.56 2.86
C GLN A 20 20.19 -5.48 1.62
N ARG A 21 19.85 -6.76 1.79
CA ARG A 21 19.85 -7.74 0.69
C ARG A 21 18.50 -7.89 0.01
N LEU A 22 17.44 -7.34 0.61
CA LEU A 22 16.10 -7.36 0.04
C LEU A 22 16.00 -6.39 -1.12
N ASP A 23 15.20 -6.74 -2.12
CA ASP A 23 14.82 -5.77 -3.14
C ASP A 23 13.80 -4.74 -2.58
N ASP A 24 13.53 -3.69 -3.35
CA ASP A 24 12.62 -2.61 -2.90
C ASP A 24 11.21 -3.13 -2.58
N ILE A 25 10.76 -4.19 -3.27
CA ILE A 25 9.43 -4.78 -3.13
C ILE A 25 9.34 -5.55 -1.81
N GLU A 26 10.33 -6.37 -1.54
CA GLU A 26 10.48 -7.17 -0.33
C GLU A 26 10.69 -6.28 0.90
N LEU A 27 11.55 -5.26 0.77
CA LEU A 27 11.80 -4.30 1.82
C LEU A 27 10.52 -3.55 2.19
N ALA A 28 9.75 -3.06 1.20
CA ALA A 28 8.47 -2.39 1.45
C ALA A 28 7.46 -3.33 2.13
N ASN A 29 7.39 -4.60 1.72
CA ASN A 29 6.48 -5.57 2.30
C ASN A 29 6.76 -5.82 3.79
N VAL A 30 8.05 -5.91 4.15
CA VAL A 30 8.49 -6.15 5.53
C VAL A 30 8.36 -4.87 6.37
N VAL A 31 8.95 -3.77 5.91
CA VAL A 31 9.13 -2.56 6.73
C VAL A 31 7.86 -1.71 6.80
N VAL A 32 7.13 -1.59 5.69
CA VAL A 32 5.93 -0.74 5.63
C VAL A 32 4.68 -1.52 6.00
N PHE A 33 4.52 -2.73 5.45
CA PHE A 33 3.31 -3.54 5.68
C PHE A 33 3.44 -4.56 6.81
N GLY A 34 4.65 -4.79 7.36
CA GLY A 34 4.86 -5.68 8.49
C GLY A 34 4.69 -7.17 8.16
N ASN A 35 4.73 -7.56 6.89
CA ASN A 35 4.58 -8.96 6.49
C ASN A 35 5.94 -9.66 6.49
N ARG A 36 5.98 -10.91 6.96
CA ARG A 36 7.22 -11.71 6.95
C ARG A 36 7.65 -12.16 5.55
N SER A 37 6.68 -12.41 4.68
CA SER A 37 6.92 -12.86 3.31
C SER A 37 5.69 -12.59 2.45
N PHE A 38 5.86 -12.67 1.13
CA PHE A 38 4.73 -12.63 0.20
C PHE A 38 3.94 -13.93 0.23
N ARG A 39 2.61 -13.81 0.12
CA ARG A 39 1.74 -14.93 -0.22
C ARG A 39 1.91 -15.28 -1.70
N PRO A 40 1.48 -16.48 -2.14
CA PRO A 40 1.56 -16.88 -3.53
C PRO A 40 1.01 -15.81 -4.48
N LEU A 41 1.68 -15.61 -5.61
CA LEU A 41 1.36 -14.66 -6.67
C LEU A 41 1.49 -13.15 -6.34
N GLN A 42 1.58 -12.75 -5.07
CA GLN A 42 1.65 -11.33 -4.72
C GLN A 42 2.90 -10.65 -5.27
N HIS A 43 4.07 -11.25 -5.06
CA HIS A 43 5.34 -10.72 -5.55
C HIS A 43 5.33 -10.54 -7.08
N GLN A 44 4.85 -11.56 -7.81
CA GLN A 44 4.74 -11.52 -9.27
C GLN A 44 3.79 -10.41 -9.76
N ALA A 45 2.68 -10.19 -9.05
CA ALA A 45 1.74 -9.12 -9.36
C ALA A 45 2.35 -7.73 -9.11
N CYS A 46 3.05 -7.53 -7.99
CA CYS A 46 3.80 -6.29 -7.72
C CYS A 46 4.83 -6.03 -8.83
N GLN A 47 5.65 -7.04 -9.15
CA GLN A 47 6.69 -6.92 -10.15
C GLN A 47 6.13 -6.60 -11.54
N ALA A 48 4.99 -7.20 -11.93
CA ALA A 48 4.31 -6.86 -13.18
C ALA A 48 3.84 -5.40 -13.22
N CYS A 49 3.27 -4.92 -12.11
CA CYS A 49 2.83 -3.52 -11.97
C CYS A 49 4.02 -2.56 -12.08
N LEU A 50 5.13 -2.87 -11.40
CA LEU A 50 6.34 -2.04 -11.42
C LEU A 50 7.01 -2.01 -12.81
N GLN A 51 6.90 -3.09 -13.57
CA GLN A 51 7.34 -3.16 -14.96
C GLN A 51 6.38 -2.46 -15.94
N LYS A 52 5.33 -1.79 -15.43
CA LYS A 52 4.30 -1.11 -16.23
C LYS A 52 3.62 -2.04 -17.23
N ARG A 53 3.42 -3.31 -16.85
CA ARG A 53 2.69 -4.31 -17.64
C ARG A 53 1.27 -4.43 -17.14
N ASP A 54 0.33 -4.64 -18.06
CA ASP A 54 -1.04 -4.99 -17.72
C ASP A 54 -1.07 -6.33 -16.99
N CYS A 55 -1.79 -6.38 -15.86
CA CYS A 55 -1.84 -7.54 -15.00
C CYS A 55 -3.28 -7.84 -14.58
N PHE A 56 -3.71 -9.10 -14.76
CA PHE A 56 -4.96 -9.61 -14.23
C PHE A 56 -4.67 -10.53 -13.05
N VAL A 57 -5.09 -10.12 -11.85
CA VAL A 57 -4.81 -10.84 -10.61
C VAL A 57 -6.04 -11.63 -10.17
N LEU A 58 -5.97 -12.96 -10.30
CA LEU A 58 -6.99 -13.88 -9.81
C LEU A 58 -6.57 -14.47 -8.46
N MET A 59 -7.15 -13.95 -7.38
CA MET A 59 -6.87 -14.41 -6.01
C MET A 59 -8.18 -14.53 -5.22
N PRO A 60 -8.32 -15.49 -4.28
CA PRO A 60 -9.50 -15.62 -3.44
C PRO A 60 -9.67 -14.40 -2.52
N THR A 61 -10.88 -14.20 -1.99
CA THR A 61 -11.12 -13.21 -0.92
C THR A 61 -10.20 -13.48 0.26
N GLY A 62 -9.64 -12.42 0.86
CA GLY A 62 -8.61 -12.55 1.89
C GLY A 62 -7.22 -12.95 1.36
N GLY A 63 -7.06 -13.25 0.08
CA GLY A 63 -5.76 -13.59 -0.54
C GLY A 63 -4.73 -12.46 -0.56
N GLY A 64 -5.12 -11.23 -0.23
CA GLY A 64 -4.21 -10.09 -0.12
C GLY A 64 -3.93 -9.37 -1.44
N LYS A 65 -4.89 -9.40 -2.38
CA LYS A 65 -4.79 -8.70 -3.67
C LYS A 65 -4.63 -7.17 -3.54
N SER A 66 -5.13 -6.56 -2.45
CA SER A 66 -4.92 -5.12 -2.21
C SER A 66 -3.46 -4.74 -2.00
N LEU A 67 -2.69 -5.61 -1.35
CA LEU A 67 -1.26 -5.39 -1.12
C LEU A 67 -0.52 -5.19 -2.44
N CYS A 68 -0.88 -5.92 -3.49
CA CYS A 68 -0.15 -5.90 -4.75
C CYS A 68 -0.08 -4.50 -5.38
N TYR A 69 -1.20 -3.78 -5.39
CA TYR A 69 -1.25 -2.43 -5.94
C TYR A 69 -0.83 -1.38 -4.89
N GLN A 70 -1.17 -1.58 -3.62
CA GLN A 70 -0.78 -0.66 -2.53
C GLN A 70 0.72 -0.56 -2.37
N LEU A 71 1.42 -1.69 -2.38
CA LEU A 71 2.86 -1.72 -2.29
C LEU A 71 3.50 -1.12 -3.53
N SER A 72 3.00 -1.45 -4.73
CA SER A 72 3.51 -0.89 -5.97
C SER A 72 3.39 0.64 -6.02
N ALA A 73 2.32 1.21 -5.45
CA ALA A 73 2.12 2.66 -5.35
C ALA A 73 3.12 3.37 -4.43
N ILE A 74 3.74 2.66 -3.48
CA ILE A 74 4.71 3.22 -2.54
C ILE A 74 6.13 3.13 -3.11
N VAL A 75 6.41 2.06 -3.84
CA VAL A 75 7.74 1.80 -4.43
C VAL A 75 7.99 2.69 -5.65
N GLN A 76 6.94 3.12 -6.37
CA GLN A 76 7.10 3.98 -7.55
C GLN A 76 6.79 5.45 -7.29
N PRO A 77 7.55 6.36 -7.91
CA PRO A 77 7.17 7.77 -7.92
C PRO A 77 5.88 7.95 -8.72
N GLY A 78 4.99 8.80 -8.21
CA GLY A 78 3.71 9.12 -8.84
C GLY A 78 2.53 8.86 -7.92
N VAL A 79 1.36 8.71 -8.54
CA VAL A 79 0.10 8.43 -7.86
C VAL A 79 -0.59 7.27 -8.53
N MET A 80 -1.04 6.31 -7.71
CA MET A 80 -1.89 5.22 -8.16
C MET A 80 -3.36 5.56 -7.96
N ILE A 81 -4.13 5.47 -9.04
CA ILE A 81 -5.58 5.59 -9.01
C ILE A 81 -6.21 4.20 -8.87
N VAL A 82 -7.01 4.01 -7.82
CA VAL A 82 -7.70 2.75 -7.55
C VAL A 82 -9.20 2.94 -7.72
N VAL A 83 -9.78 2.30 -8.73
CA VAL A 83 -11.23 2.36 -8.96
C VAL A 83 -11.91 1.23 -8.19
N SER A 84 -12.88 1.57 -7.35
CA SER A 84 -13.64 0.60 -6.55
C SER A 84 -15.15 0.84 -6.67
N PRO A 85 -15.98 -0.22 -6.74
CA PRO A 85 -17.41 -0.08 -6.96
C PRO A 85 -18.19 0.42 -5.73
N LEU A 86 -17.66 0.23 -4.52
CA LEU A 86 -18.38 0.50 -3.27
C LEU A 86 -17.60 1.49 -2.39
N LEU A 87 -18.29 2.53 -1.93
CA LEU A 87 -17.71 3.53 -1.03
C LEU A 87 -17.27 2.91 0.31
N SER A 88 -18.03 1.94 0.84
CA SER A 88 -17.65 1.22 2.06
C SER A 88 -16.30 0.52 1.93
N LEU A 89 -16.06 -0.17 0.81
CA LEU A 89 -14.77 -0.81 0.54
C LEU A 89 -13.63 0.20 0.45
N ILE A 90 -13.89 1.36 -0.17
CA ILE A 90 -12.91 2.45 -0.24
C ILE A 90 -12.55 2.94 1.16
N GLN A 91 -13.56 3.23 1.99
CA GLN A 91 -13.37 3.71 3.36
C GLN A 91 -12.54 2.74 4.19
N ASP A 92 -12.83 1.44 4.12
CA ASP A 92 -12.06 0.42 4.83
C ASP A 92 -10.57 0.42 4.42
N GLN A 93 -10.27 0.58 3.12
CA GLN A 93 -8.89 0.67 2.65
C GLN A 93 -8.20 1.95 3.12
N ILE A 94 -8.88 3.10 3.04
CA ILE A 94 -8.34 4.41 3.46
C ILE A 94 -7.98 4.38 4.95
N ILE A 95 -8.90 3.90 5.78
CA ILE A 95 -8.71 3.79 7.23
C ILE A 95 -7.52 2.89 7.52
N THR A 96 -7.44 1.73 6.86
CA THR A 96 -6.32 0.80 7.04
C THR A 96 -4.98 1.44 6.65
N LEU A 97 -4.90 2.09 5.49
CA LEU A 97 -3.68 2.72 5.01
C LEU A 97 -3.21 3.85 5.94
N ASN A 98 -4.10 4.78 6.29
CA ASN A 98 -3.75 5.93 7.11
C ASN A 98 -3.47 5.55 8.58
N LEU A 99 -4.35 4.74 9.20
CA LEU A 99 -4.25 4.48 10.65
C LEU A 99 -3.30 3.34 10.98
N LYS A 100 -3.27 2.27 10.17
CA LYS A 100 -2.47 1.08 10.47
C LYS A 100 -1.05 1.20 9.92
N PHE A 101 -0.91 1.71 8.69
CA PHE A 101 0.37 1.72 7.98
C PHE A 101 0.99 3.12 7.90
N GLY A 102 0.27 4.18 8.30
CA GLY A 102 0.76 5.55 8.18
C GLY A 102 0.96 6.00 6.73
N ILE A 103 0.32 5.32 5.77
CA ILE A 103 0.40 5.65 4.34
C ILE A 103 -0.70 6.65 4.02
N PRO A 104 -0.37 7.88 3.59
CA PRO A 104 -1.37 8.85 3.17
C PRO A 104 -2.17 8.32 1.98
N ALA A 105 -3.47 8.15 2.16
CA ALA A 105 -4.38 7.76 1.09
C ALA A 105 -5.67 8.56 1.19
N THR A 106 -6.20 8.97 0.04
CA THR A 106 -7.46 9.72 -0.05
C THR A 106 -8.38 9.11 -1.09
N PHE A 107 -9.62 9.57 -1.17
CA PHE A 107 -10.57 9.16 -2.19
C PHE A 107 -11.17 10.37 -2.90
N LEU A 108 -11.76 10.14 -4.07
CA LEU A 108 -12.57 11.08 -4.84
C LEU A 108 -13.96 10.48 -5.05
N ASN A 109 -15.00 11.21 -4.64
CA ASN A 109 -16.39 10.83 -4.91
C ASN A 109 -17.28 12.07 -5.08
N SER A 110 -18.52 11.86 -5.52
CA SER A 110 -19.51 12.93 -5.74
C SER A 110 -20.04 13.59 -4.45
N GLN A 111 -19.75 13.01 -3.28
CA GLN A 111 -20.20 13.51 -1.99
C GLN A 111 -19.18 14.43 -1.31
N GLN A 112 -17.95 14.53 -1.85
CA GLN A 112 -16.94 15.44 -1.33
C GLN A 112 -17.26 16.90 -1.61
N THR A 113 -16.82 17.77 -0.72
CA THR A 113 -16.94 19.21 -0.96
C THR A 113 -16.04 19.63 -2.13
N GLN A 114 -16.40 20.74 -2.78
CA GLN A 114 -15.55 21.33 -3.82
C GLN A 114 -14.15 21.65 -3.28
N SER A 115 -14.04 22.07 -2.02
CA SER A 115 -12.75 22.36 -1.39
C SER A 115 -11.86 21.11 -1.23
N GLN A 116 -12.44 19.98 -0.80
CA GLN A 116 -11.71 18.70 -0.70
C GLN A 116 -11.24 18.22 -2.06
N THR A 117 -12.13 18.23 -3.05
CA THR A 117 -11.81 17.85 -4.43
C THR A 117 -10.72 18.74 -5.01
N ALA A 118 -10.82 20.06 -4.82
CA ALA A 118 -9.83 21.01 -5.32
C ALA A 118 -8.45 20.82 -4.68
N ALA A 119 -8.38 20.43 -3.40
CA ALA A 119 -7.11 20.13 -2.73
C ALA A 119 -6.43 18.90 -3.35
N VAL A 120 -7.18 17.80 -3.53
CA VAL A 120 -6.64 16.58 -4.16
C VAL A 120 -6.20 16.84 -5.61
N LEU A 121 -7.01 17.58 -6.38
CA LEU A 121 -6.66 17.94 -7.75
C LEU A 121 -5.47 18.90 -7.85
N ARG A 122 -5.28 19.78 -6.86
CA ARG A 122 -4.12 20.66 -6.80
C ARG A 122 -2.84 19.85 -6.63
N GLU A 123 -2.83 18.88 -5.71
CA GLU A 123 -1.69 17.96 -5.52
C GLU A 123 -1.37 17.21 -6.81
N LEU A 124 -2.40 16.68 -7.50
CA LEU A 124 -2.22 15.98 -8.78
C LEU A 124 -1.64 16.86 -9.89
N ARG A 125 -1.90 18.18 -9.87
CA ARG A 125 -1.44 19.13 -10.89
C ARG A 125 0.00 19.60 -10.69
N HIS A 126 0.54 19.52 -9.48
CA HIS A 126 1.88 20.04 -9.18
C HIS A 126 3.05 19.22 -9.76
N GLY A 127 2.76 18.09 -10.42
CA GLY A 127 3.77 17.24 -11.06
C GLY A 127 4.57 16.41 -10.03
N PHE A 128 4.87 15.17 -10.38
CA PHE A 128 5.46 14.19 -9.45
C PHE A 128 6.99 14.27 -9.38
N THR A 129 7.56 15.47 -9.21
CA THR A 129 9.02 15.64 -9.06
C THR A 129 9.52 15.22 -7.67
N CYS A 130 8.61 15.02 -6.71
CA CYS A 130 8.86 14.53 -5.35
C CYS A 130 7.79 13.48 -4.94
N VAL A 131 8.03 12.78 -3.83
CA VAL A 131 7.08 11.81 -3.25
C VAL A 131 5.72 12.50 -3.07
N SER A 132 4.69 11.99 -3.74
CA SER A 132 3.34 12.56 -3.67
C SER A 132 2.84 12.56 -2.22
N SER A 133 2.16 13.64 -1.83
CA SER A 133 1.42 13.71 -0.56
C SER A 133 0.40 12.57 -0.41
N TYR A 134 -0.06 11.98 -1.52
CA TYR A 134 -0.97 10.84 -1.57
C TYR A 134 -0.53 9.83 -2.64
N PRO A 135 0.27 8.80 -2.29
CA PRO A 135 0.63 7.74 -3.24
C PRO A 135 -0.59 6.97 -3.77
N LEU A 136 -1.69 6.91 -3.01
CA LEU A 136 -2.93 6.25 -3.40
C LEU A 136 -4.13 7.20 -3.36
N ILE A 137 -4.88 7.22 -4.47
CA ILE A 137 -6.18 7.88 -4.57
C ILE A 137 -7.23 6.88 -5.04
N TYR A 138 -8.24 6.64 -4.22
CA TYR A 138 -9.37 5.79 -4.58
C TYR A 138 -10.44 6.61 -5.29
N SER A 139 -11.11 6.05 -6.28
CA SER A 139 -12.30 6.66 -6.90
C SER A 139 -13.45 5.68 -6.84
N SER A 140 -14.60 6.13 -6.35
CA SER A 140 -15.86 5.44 -6.66
C SER A 140 -16.30 5.81 -8.07
N LYS A 141 -17.19 5.00 -8.67
CA LYS A 141 -17.85 5.34 -9.94
C LYS A 141 -18.33 6.80 -9.93
N LEU A 142 -18.02 7.53 -11.01
CA LEU A 142 -18.65 8.80 -11.37
C LEU A 142 -20.15 8.57 -11.63
#